data_AF-A0A2P6S7B0-F1
#
_entry.id   AF-A0A2P6S7B0-F1
#
_cell.length_a   1.000
_cell.length_b   1.000
_cell.length_c   1.000
_cell.angle_alpha   90.00
_cell.angle_beta   90.00
_cell.angle_gamma   90.00
#
_symmetry.space_group_name_H-M   'P 1'
#
loop_
_entity.id
_entity.type
_entity.pdbx_description
1 polymer ?
#
loop_
_entity_poly.entity_id
_entity_poly.type
_entity_poly.pdbx_seq_one_letter_code
_entity_poly.pdbx_strand_id
1 'polypeptide(L)'
;MGREAVVCELSNRLYQICDRRSVSCTIDRKHDANAVICDSELTSKLKSAAYLGLKRMTGSVQDEVPVLMSGAGHDAMALSHLTKVGMLFARCRGGISHFPEEHVLDDDVWISGLAILAFIETQL
;
A
#
# COMPACT_ATOMS: atom_id res chain seq x y z
N MET A 1 -2.94 -20.75 5.24
CA MET A 1 -4.37 -20.46 4.99
C MET A 1 -4.48 -18.99 4.62
N GLY A 2 -4.84 -18.67 3.38
CA GLY A 2 -4.80 -17.29 2.85
C GLY A 2 -6.16 -16.84 2.30
N ARG A 3 -6.16 -15.74 1.55
CA ARG A 3 -7.36 -15.12 0.94
C ARG A 3 -8.32 -16.11 0.28
N GLU A 4 -7.82 -17.02 -0.55
CA GLU A 4 -8.66 -17.99 -1.27
C GLU A 4 -9.41 -18.96 -0.35
N ALA A 5 -8.81 -19.34 0.78
CA ALA A 5 -9.49 -20.20 1.75
C ALA A 5 -10.68 -19.48 2.39
N VAL A 6 -10.50 -18.19 2.74
CA VAL A 6 -11.56 -17.34 3.29
C VAL A 6 -12.68 -17.13 2.28
N VAL A 7 -12.37 -16.88 1.01
CA VAL A 7 -13.36 -16.74 -0.06
C VAL A 7 -14.15 -18.03 -0.25
N CYS A 8 -13.49 -19.19 -0.25
CA CYS A 8 -14.13 -20.49 -0.35
C CYS A 8 -15.08 -20.76 0.83
N GLU A 9 -14.60 -20.53 2.07
CA GLU A 9 -15.41 -20.71 3.28
C GLU A 9 -16.63 -19.79 3.28
N LEU A 10 -16.44 -18.50 2.97
CA LEU A 10 -17.52 -17.52 2.89
C LEU A 10 -18.57 -17.94 1.85
N SER A 11 -18.13 -18.37 0.66
CA SER A 11 -19.02 -18.79 -0.43
C SER A 11 -19.85 -20.01 -0.01
N ASN A 12 -19.21 -21.01 0.59
CA ASN A 12 -19.90 -22.20 1.11
C ASN A 12 -20.96 -21.83 2.18
N ARG A 13 -20.61 -20.90 3.08
CA ARG A 13 -21.53 -20.43 4.12
C ARG A 13 -22.71 -19.65 3.55
N LEU A 14 -22.50 -18.86 2.49
CA LEU A 14 -23.57 -18.17 1.78
C LEU A 14 -24.55 -19.17 1.13
N TYR A 15 -24.05 -20.16 0.41
CA TYR A 15 -24.90 -21.21 -0.18
C TYR A 15 -25.75 -21.94 0.87
N GLN A 16 -25.16 -22.30 2.02
CA GLN A 16 -25.89 -22.93 3.13
C GLN A 16 -26.98 -22.03 3.73
N ILE A 17 -26.74 -20.71 3.85
CA ILE A 17 -27.74 -19.77 4.36
C ILE A 17 -28.90 -19.63 3.38
N CYS A 18 -28.61 -19.52 2.08
CA CYS A 18 -29.62 -19.38 1.04
C CYS A 18 -30.48 -20.64 0.90
N ASP A 19 -29.86 -21.82 0.93
CA ASP A 19 -30.56 -23.12 0.93
C ASP A 19 -31.55 -23.23 2.10
N ARG A 20 -31.10 -22.96 3.33
CA ARG A 20 -31.97 -22.95 4.53
C ARG A 20 -33.10 -21.93 4.47
N ARG A 21 -32.95 -20.86 3.69
CA ARG A 21 -33.96 -19.80 3.52
C ARG A 21 -34.79 -19.97 2.26
N SER A 22 -34.54 -21.01 1.47
CA SER A 22 -35.22 -21.28 0.20
C SER A 22 -35.15 -20.10 -0.79
N VAL A 23 -33.99 -19.44 -0.87
CA VAL A 23 -33.72 -18.35 -1.83
C VAL A 23 -32.60 -18.75 -2.79
N SER A 24 -32.64 -18.25 -4.02
CA SER A 24 -31.56 -18.47 -4.99
C SER A 24 -30.28 -17.72 -4.60
N CYS A 25 -29.13 -18.28 -4.94
CA CYS A 25 -27.83 -17.69 -4.65
C CYS A 25 -26.91 -17.80 -5.88
N THR A 26 -26.45 -16.66 -6.35
CA THR A 26 -25.45 -16.57 -7.41
C THR A 26 -24.32 -15.69 -6.90
N ILE A 27 -23.10 -16.22 -6.87
CA ILE A 27 -21.90 -15.50 -6.48
C ILE A 27 -21.07 -15.21 -7.73
N ASP A 28 -20.80 -13.94 -7.99
CA ASP A 28 -19.98 -13.50 -9.12
C ASP A 28 -18.72 -12.77 -8.61
N ARG A 29 -17.54 -13.29 -8.99
CA ARG A 29 -16.23 -12.71 -8.62
C ARG A 29 -15.90 -11.57 -9.56
N LYS A 30 -16.22 -10.33 -9.17
CA LYS A 30 -15.99 -9.13 -9.99
C LYS A 30 -14.52 -8.72 -10.11
N HIS A 31 -13.74 -8.84 -9.04
CA HIS A 31 -12.33 -8.46 -9.02
C HIS A 31 -11.52 -9.49 -8.26
N ASP A 32 -10.42 -9.91 -8.88
CA ASP A 32 -9.39 -10.72 -8.26
C ASP A 32 -8.01 -10.23 -8.70
N ALA A 33 -7.12 -9.94 -7.75
CA ALA A 33 -5.74 -9.55 -8.03
C ALA A 33 -4.77 -10.19 -7.03
N ASN A 34 -3.63 -10.61 -7.54
CA ASN A 34 -2.53 -11.12 -6.74
C ASN A 34 -1.76 -9.98 -6.07
N ALA A 35 -1.12 -10.28 -4.94
CA ALA A 35 -0.16 -9.36 -4.34
C ALA A 35 1.03 -9.17 -5.29
N VAL A 36 1.59 -7.96 -5.30
CA VAL A 36 2.72 -7.58 -6.13
C VAL A 36 3.91 -7.27 -5.24
N ILE A 37 5.09 -7.76 -5.62
CA ILE A 37 6.35 -7.45 -4.95
C ILE A 37 6.94 -6.21 -5.62
N CYS A 38 7.15 -5.14 -4.84
CA CYS A 38 7.88 -3.97 -5.32
C CYS A 38 9.33 -4.34 -5.64
N ASP A 39 9.91 -3.70 -6.64
CA ASP A 39 11.29 -3.94 -7.05
C ASP A 39 12.25 -3.59 -5.90
N SER A 40 13.14 -4.52 -5.56
CA SER A 40 14.04 -4.39 -4.40
C SER A 40 15.03 -3.23 -4.54
N GLU A 41 15.47 -2.93 -5.78
CA GLU A 41 16.39 -1.85 -6.07
C GLU A 41 15.69 -0.49 -5.92
N LEU A 42 14.50 -0.34 -6.52
CA LEU A 42 13.67 0.85 -6.35
C LEU A 42 13.30 1.08 -4.88
N THR A 43 12.97 0.03 -4.14
CA THR A 43 12.66 0.12 -2.71
C THR A 43 13.86 0.63 -1.91
N SER A 44 15.07 0.12 -2.19
CA SER A 44 16.31 0.58 -1.54
C SER A 44 16.63 2.05 -1.87
N LYS A 45 16.41 2.46 -3.12
CA LYS A 45 16.61 3.83 -3.59
C LYS A 45 15.62 4.80 -2.95
N LEU A 46 14.33 4.43 -2.86
CA LEU A 46 13.31 5.21 -2.16
C LEU A 46 13.60 5.33 -0.67
N LYS A 47 14.05 4.24 -0.02
CA LYS A 47 14.49 4.28 1.38
C LYS A 47 15.64 5.26 1.59
N SER A 48 16.64 5.24 0.72
CA SER A 48 17.77 6.17 0.76
C SER A 48 17.32 7.61 0.53
N ALA A 49 16.42 7.84 -0.41
CA ALA A 49 15.88 9.17 -0.70
C ALA A 49 15.04 9.73 0.47
N ALA A 50 14.23 8.89 1.11
CA ALA A 50 13.51 9.24 2.33
C ALA A 50 14.44 9.62 3.49
N TYR A 51 15.53 8.86 3.66
CA TYR A 51 16.57 9.19 4.65
C TYR A 51 17.21 10.55 4.36
N LEU A 52 17.53 10.85 3.10
CA LEU A 52 18.08 12.15 2.70
C LEU A 52 17.09 13.29 2.92
N GLY A 53 15.82 13.11 2.56
CA GLY A 53 14.75 14.08 2.79
C GLY A 53 14.59 14.41 4.27
N LEU A 54 14.58 13.38 5.12
CA LEU A 54 14.52 13.56 6.57
C LEU A 54 15.76 14.31 7.08
N LYS A 55 16.97 13.89 6.68
CA LYS A 55 18.22 14.56 7.06
C LYS A 55 18.25 16.04 6.65
N ARG A 56 17.72 16.39 5.48
CA ARG A 56 17.61 17.79 5.01
C ARG A 56 16.69 18.62 5.91
N MET A 57 15.62 18.04 6.42
CA MET A 57 14.65 18.75 7.25
C MET A 57 15.07 18.85 8.73
N THR A 58 15.58 17.76 9.32
CA THR A 58 15.85 17.67 10.76
C THR A 58 17.34 17.81 11.12
N GLY A 59 18.23 17.88 10.13
CA GLY A 59 19.69 17.95 10.31
C GLY A 59 20.36 16.63 10.74
N SER A 60 19.58 15.70 11.33
CA SER A 60 20.03 14.37 11.72
C SER A 60 18.86 13.39 11.67
N VAL A 61 19.14 12.13 11.34
CA VAL A 61 18.16 11.04 11.36
C VAL A 61 18.48 10.15 12.55
N GLN A 62 17.57 10.12 13.53
CA GLN A 62 17.73 9.30 14.73
C GLN A 62 17.16 7.89 14.54
N ASP A 63 16.09 7.76 13.74
CA ASP A 63 15.36 6.51 13.52
C ASP A 63 15.54 5.95 12.10
N GLU A 64 15.44 4.63 11.96
CA GLU A 64 15.46 3.98 10.65
C GLU A 64 14.19 4.28 9.84
N VAL A 65 14.31 4.46 8.52
CA VAL A 65 13.16 4.50 7.61
C VAL A 65 12.64 3.07 7.40
N PRO A 66 11.43 2.73 7.90
CA PRO A 66 10.92 1.38 7.80
C PRO A 66 10.52 1.01 6.37
N VAL A 67 10.64 -0.27 6.04
CA VAL A 67 10.07 -0.85 4.82
C VAL A 67 8.80 -1.60 5.21
N LEU A 68 7.68 -1.24 4.59
CA LEU A 68 6.34 -1.73 4.93
C LEU A 68 5.68 -2.39 3.73
N MET A 69 4.79 -3.35 4.00
CA MET A 69 3.86 -3.87 3.00
C MET A 69 2.64 -2.97 2.90
N SER A 70 2.14 -2.70 1.69
CA SER A 70 0.82 -2.08 1.53
C SER A 70 -0.28 -3.11 1.72
N GLY A 71 -1.27 -2.80 2.55
CA GLY A 71 -2.50 -3.58 2.68
C GLY A 71 -3.59 -3.18 1.67
N ALA A 72 -3.42 -2.04 0.99
CA ALA A 72 -4.40 -1.50 0.04
C ALA A 72 -3.96 -1.73 -1.41
N GLY A 73 -4.95 -1.75 -2.31
CA GLY A 73 -4.70 -1.73 -3.75
C GLY A 73 -4.28 -0.33 -4.21
N HIS A 74 -3.27 -0.26 -5.09
CA HIS A 74 -2.82 0.98 -5.73
C HIS A 74 -2.56 0.73 -7.22
N ASP A 75 -2.57 1.78 -8.03
CA ASP A 75 -2.30 1.69 -9.46
C ASP A 75 -0.93 1.06 -9.78
N ALA A 76 0.04 1.17 -8.86
CA ALA A 76 1.32 0.48 -8.94
C ALA A 76 1.17 -1.04 -9.15
N MET A 77 0.12 -1.67 -8.60
CA MET A 77 -0.15 -3.10 -8.81
C MET A 77 -0.58 -3.42 -10.25
N ALA A 78 -1.28 -2.52 -10.92
CA ALA A 78 -1.62 -2.69 -12.32
C ALA A 78 -0.37 -2.45 -13.20
N LEU A 79 0.38 -1.39 -12.89
CA LEU A 79 1.60 -0.99 -13.60
C LEU A 79 2.76 -1.98 -13.47
N SER A 80 2.79 -2.81 -12.42
CA SER A 80 3.87 -3.77 -12.21
C SER A 80 3.99 -4.83 -13.30
N HIS A 81 2.95 -5.03 -14.12
CA HIS A 81 3.02 -5.90 -15.29
C HIS A 81 3.82 -5.30 -16.45
N LEU A 82 4.06 -3.98 -16.42
CA LEU A 82 4.73 -3.23 -17.50
C LEU A 82 6.14 -2.77 -17.10
N THR A 83 6.37 -2.48 -15.82
CA THR A 83 7.63 -1.92 -15.34
C THR A 83 7.89 -2.23 -13.88
N LYS A 84 9.12 -1.96 -13.43
CA LYS A 84 9.48 -1.98 -12.00
C LYS A 84 8.69 -0.90 -11.26
N VAL A 85 8.17 -1.26 -10.09
CA VAL A 85 7.42 -0.33 -9.22
C VAL A 85 8.01 -0.29 -7.82
N GLY A 86 7.92 0.88 -7.19
CA GLY A 86 8.20 1.11 -5.78
C GLY A 86 7.23 2.18 -5.26
N MET A 87 6.96 2.17 -3.96
CA MET A 87 6.06 3.12 -3.33
C MET A 87 6.73 3.79 -2.14
N LEU A 88 6.40 5.07 -1.93
CA LEU A 88 6.79 5.85 -0.76
C LEU A 88 5.53 6.18 0.04
N PHE A 89 5.56 5.92 1.35
CA PHE A 89 4.42 6.17 2.24
C PHE A 89 4.64 7.42 3.07
N ALA A 90 3.59 8.21 3.24
CA ALA A 90 3.50 9.28 4.23
C ALA A 90 2.71 8.78 5.45
N ARG A 91 3.03 9.27 6.64
CA ARG A 91 2.27 8.94 7.84
C ARG A 91 0.90 9.60 7.78
N CYS A 92 -0.13 8.87 8.23
CA CYS A 92 -1.48 9.39 8.43
C CYS A 92 -1.89 9.18 9.88
N ARG A 93 -2.56 10.17 10.47
CA ARG A 93 -3.00 10.16 11.88
C ARG A 93 -3.91 8.95 12.14
N GLY A 94 -3.48 8.06 13.02
CA GLY A 94 -4.22 6.85 13.38
C GLY A 94 -4.39 5.84 12.25
N GLY A 95 -3.71 6.02 11.11
CA GLY A 95 -3.90 5.16 9.92
C GLY A 95 -5.30 5.25 9.31
N ILE A 96 -6.05 6.32 9.61
CA ILE A 96 -7.41 6.52 9.10
C ILE A 96 -7.34 6.91 7.63
N SER A 97 -8.15 6.27 6.79
CA SER A 97 -8.33 6.64 5.39
C SER A 97 -9.76 6.35 4.93
N HIS A 98 -10.20 6.97 3.82
CA HIS A 98 -11.58 6.91 3.31
C HIS A 98 -12.62 7.42 4.32
N PHE A 99 -12.22 8.39 5.14
CA PHE A 99 -13.05 9.01 6.17
C PHE A 99 -12.65 10.48 6.32
N PRO A 100 -13.58 11.40 6.63
CA PRO A 100 -13.28 12.84 6.69
C PRO A 100 -12.15 13.24 7.65
N GLU A 101 -11.88 12.42 8.67
CA GLU A 101 -10.85 12.63 9.68
C GLU A 101 -9.45 12.15 9.24
N GLU A 102 -9.34 11.55 8.05
CA GLU A 102 -8.08 11.30 7.36
C GLU A 102 -7.24 12.59 7.35
N HIS A 103 -6.00 12.49 7.83
CA HIS A 103 -5.19 13.66 8.09
C HIS A 103 -3.69 13.35 8.09
N VAL A 104 -2.95 14.13 7.33
CA VAL A 104 -1.49 14.15 7.29
C VAL A 104 -0.98 15.45 7.89
N LEU A 105 0.17 15.42 8.57
CA LEU A 105 0.80 16.65 9.08
C LEU A 105 1.55 17.35 7.94
N ASP A 106 1.64 18.68 8.00
CA ASP A 106 2.39 19.47 7.02
C ASP A 106 3.84 18.99 6.90
N ASP A 107 4.49 18.66 8.02
CA ASP A 107 5.84 18.10 8.03
C ASP A 107 5.93 16.74 7.31
N ASP A 108 4.92 15.87 7.45
CA ASP A 108 4.91 14.57 6.77
C ASP A 108 4.78 14.75 5.25
N VAL A 109 3.98 15.73 4.81
CA VAL A 109 3.86 16.12 3.40
C VAL A 109 5.18 16.69 2.89
N TRP A 110 5.79 17.59 3.66
CA TRP A 110 7.05 18.25 3.30
C TRP A 110 8.20 17.26 3.15
N ILE A 111 8.40 16.36 4.12
CA ILE A 111 9.43 15.30 4.04
C ILE A 111 9.19 14.41 2.83
N SER A 112 7.93 14.04 2.57
CA SER A 112 7.58 13.19 1.42
C SER A 112 7.95 13.88 0.10
N GLY A 113 7.71 15.19 -0.03
CA GLY A 113 8.14 15.99 -1.16
C GLY A 113 9.67 16.02 -1.31
N LEU A 114 10.41 16.26 -0.21
CA LEU A 114 11.86 16.25 -0.21
C LEU A 114 12.45 14.88 -0.57
N ALA A 115 11.81 13.80 -0.13
CA ALA A 115 12.19 12.44 -0.45
C ALA A 115 12.02 12.15 -1.96
N ILE A 116 10.89 12.57 -2.54
CA ILE A 116 10.66 12.44 -3.99
C ILE A 116 11.69 13.26 -4.77
N LEU A 117 11.95 14.50 -4.35
CA LEU A 117 12.98 15.34 -4.98
C LEU A 117 14.35 14.67 -4.93
N ALA A 118 14.78 14.19 -3.75
CA ALA A 118 16.05 13.49 -3.59
C ALA A 118 16.13 12.21 -4.44
N PHE A 119 15.02 11.50 -4.60
CA PHE A 119 14.96 10.33 -5.48
C PHE A 119 15.21 10.72 -6.94
N ILE A 120 14.54 11.76 -7.44
CA ILE A 120 14.71 12.23 -8.81
C ILE A 120 16.15 12.74 -9.06
N GLU A 121 16.71 13.52 -8.12
CA GLU A 121 18.07 14.07 -8.21
C GLU A 121 19.18 13.01 -8.19
N THR A 122 18.90 11.80 -7.69
CA THR A 122 19.91 10.73 -7.54
C THR A 122 19.71 9.55 -8.50
N GLN A 123 18.65 9.57 -9.30
CA GLN A 123 18.31 8.52 -10.27
C GLN A 123 18.37 8.99 -11.73
N LEU A 124 18.51 10.28 -11.97
CA LEU A 124 18.90 10.90 -13.24
C LEU A 124 20.38 11.28 -13.19
#